data_AF-A0A534SXG4-F1
#
_entry.id   AF-A0A534SXG4-F1
#
_cell.length_a   1.000
_cell.length_b   1.000
_cell.length_c   1.000
_cell.angle_alpha   90.00
_cell.angle_beta   90.00
_cell.angle_gamma   90.00
#
_symmetry.space_group_name_H-M   'P 1'
#
loop_
_entity.id
_entity.type
_entity.pdbx_description
1 polymer ?
#
loop_
_entity_poly.entity_id
_entity_poly.type
_entity_poly.pdbx_seq_one_letter_code
_entity_poly.pdbx_strand_id
1 'polypeptide(L)'
;MELRVPPLPRDRRLRRIRFSGVGRVAQPGFQEFVGPILAPYDLKGVGLLTYRYIDPAKPDASFLYLPVLRRVRRLSTAQRSDAILGTDADPDSFWGYAGHIAWMAWRFLGEKEMLGVMHGEHYPIQQCPGAADFMFCDAWEKRRVYVIEGRSRLSQYAYGKRILYIDKQAWVVTYEDIYDQAGELWKVWIDDHQFRDRAFPGATTYPEEQDFYAGLLMLDMQLEHATYVPHPGADPPGHEGWHFNRGPNARTDASPSGSIPEMFSIASLVARGN
;
A
#
# COMPACT_ATOMS: atom_id res chain seq x y z
N MET A 1 58.79 30.49 -39.59
CA MET A 1 57.71 31.39 -40.06
C MET A 1 56.40 30.71 -39.68
N GLU A 2 55.80 31.20 -38.60
CA GLU A 2 54.50 30.76 -38.09
C GLU A 2 53.39 31.04 -39.10
N LEU A 3 52.43 30.13 -39.24
CA LEU A 3 51.11 30.44 -39.78
C LEU A 3 50.06 29.81 -38.85
N ARG A 4 49.28 30.71 -38.25
CA ARG A 4 48.32 30.49 -37.17
C ARG A 4 47.11 29.70 -37.65
N VAL A 5 46.72 28.68 -36.89
CA VAL A 5 45.37 28.09 -36.92
C VAL A 5 44.48 28.90 -35.97
N PRO A 6 43.28 29.34 -36.39
CA PRO A 6 42.39 30.15 -35.55
C PRO A 6 41.82 29.34 -34.36
N PRO A 7 41.48 29.99 -33.23
CA PRO A 7 40.89 29.30 -32.09
C PRO A 7 39.45 28.87 -32.37
N LEU A 8 39.13 27.62 -32.04
CA LEU A 8 37.75 27.12 -31.97
C LEU A 8 36.99 27.81 -30.81
N PRO A 9 35.70 28.13 -30.98
CA PRO A 9 34.92 28.77 -29.94
C PRO A 9 34.76 27.86 -28.72
N ARG A 10 35.07 28.42 -27.55
CA ARG A 10 34.65 27.91 -26.24
C ARG A 10 33.13 28.08 -26.15
N ASP A 11 32.39 26.98 -26.09
CA ASP A 11 31.33 26.70 -25.10
C ASP A 11 30.32 25.68 -25.64
N ARG A 12 30.56 24.40 -25.35
CA ARG A 12 29.51 23.43 -25.04
C ARG A 12 30.11 22.44 -24.06
N ARG A 13 29.80 22.59 -22.77
CA ARG A 13 30.07 21.56 -21.75
C ARG A 13 29.27 20.29 -22.07
N LEU A 14 29.77 19.47 -22.99
CA LEU A 14 29.30 18.10 -23.17
C LEU A 14 29.77 17.29 -21.96
N ARG A 15 28.91 17.18 -20.94
CA ARG A 15 29.09 16.19 -19.87
C ARG A 15 28.95 14.81 -20.50
N ARG A 16 30.08 14.12 -20.65
CA ARG A 16 30.16 12.72 -21.05
C ARG A 16 29.60 11.88 -19.90
N ILE A 17 28.33 11.50 -19.98
CA ILE A 17 27.72 10.55 -19.03
C ILE A 17 28.29 9.17 -19.35
N ARG A 18 29.10 8.62 -18.44
CA ARG A 18 29.47 7.20 -18.47
C ARG A 18 28.31 6.42 -17.86
N PHE A 19 27.68 5.55 -18.65
CA PHE A 19 26.84 4.49 -18.10
C PHE A 19 27.77 3.41 -17.54
N SER A 20 27.87 3.31 -16.22
CA SER A 20 28.45 2.13 -15.60
C SER A 20 27.44 0.99 -15.72
N GLY A 21 27.82 -0.05 -16.47
CA GLY A 21 27.44 -1.46 -16.33
C GLY A 21 25.95 -1.81 -16.11
N VAL A 22 25.45 -2.71 -16.94
CA VAL A 22 24.25 -3.52 -16.63
C VAL A 22 24.59 -4.41 -15.43
N GLY A 23 24.50 -3.85 -14.22
CA GLY A 23 24.40 -4.63 -13.01
C GLY A 23 23.10 -5.42 -13.07
N ARG A 24 23.13 -6.71 -12.77
CA ARG A 24 21.90 -7.49 -12.56
C ARG A 24 21.04 -6.70 -11.58
N VAL A 25 19.93 -6.14 -12.05
CA VAL A 25 18.94 -5.52 -11.17
C VAL A 25 18.51 -6.65 -10.24
N ALA A 26 18.91 -6.57 -8.97
CA ALA A 26 18.46 -7.53 -7.96
C ALA A 26 16.94 -7.61 -8.09
N GLN A 27 16.43 -8.81 -8.38
CA GLN A 27 15.00 -8.98 -8.57
C GLN A 27 14.31 -8.61 -7.25
N PRO A 28 13.20 -7.85 -7.31
CA PRO A 28 12.42 -7.57 -6.11
C PRO A 28 11.93 -8.88 -5.50
N GLY A 29 11.91 -8.95 -4.17
CA GLY A 29 11.30 -10.06 -3.45
C GLY A 29 9.77 -9.95 -3.44
N PHE A 30 9.26 -8.72 -3.53
CA PHE A 30 7.83 -8.43 -3.57
C PHE A 30 7.56 -7.28 -4.54
N GLN A 31 6.50 -7.43 -5.32
CA GLN A 31 6.04 -6.43 -6.29
C GLN A 31 4.55 -6.21 -6.08
N GLU A 32 4.15 -4.95 -6.10
CA GLU A 32 2.78 -4.57 -5.81
C GLU A 32 2.33 -3.47 -6.77
N PHE A 33 1.07 -3.57 -7.16
CA PHE A 33 0.37 -2.56 -7.91
C PHE A 33 -0.92 -2.19 -7.18
N VAL A 34 -1.09 -0.92 -6.83
CA VAL A 34 -2.32 -0.39 -6.24
C VAL A 34 -2.97 0.58 -7.23
N GLY A 35 -4.23 0.34 -7.55
CA GLY A 35 -5.00 1.06 -8.58
C GLY A 35 -5.20 0.24 -9.88
N PRO A 36 -5.49 0.90 -11.02
CA PRO A 36 -5.73 2.33 -11.15
C PRO A 36 -6.99 2.75 -10.37
N ILE A 37 -7.01 3.98 -9.90
CA ILE A 37 -8.23 4.60 -9.38
C ILE A 37 -9.22 4.72 -10.53
N LEU A 38 -10.47 4.30 -10.32
CA LEU A 38 -11.50 4.32 -11.37
C LEU A 38 -12.36 5.60 -11.33
N ALA A 39 -12.51 6.20 -10.15
CA ALA A 39 -13.28 7.42 -9.89
C ALA A 39 -12.75 8.12 -8.61
N PRO A 40 -13.01 9.43 -8.41
CA PRO A 40 -13.64 10.40 -9.32
C PRO A 40 -12.78 10.77 -10.54
N TYR A 41 -13.32 11.55 -11.47
CA TYR A 41 -12.70 11.85 -12.77
C TYR A 41 -11.29 12.46 -12.67
N ASP A 42 -11.04 13.30 -11.68
CA ASP A 42 -9.77 13.97 -11.42
C ASP A 42 -8.68 13.04 -10.88
N LEU A 43 -9.07 11.94 -10.25
CA LEU A 43 -8.16 10.90 -9.75
C LEU A 43 -8.11 9.66 -10.64
N LYS A 44 -9.02 9.53 -11.62
CA LYS A 44 -9.10 8.38 -12.51
C LYS A 44 -7.76 8.12 -13.21
N GLY A 45 -7.32 6.86 -13.13
CA GLY A 45 -6.09 6.35 -13.73
C GLY A 45 -4.84 6.48 -12.85
N VAL A 46 -4.92 7.16 -11.70
CA VAL A 46 -3.79 7.22 -10.78
C VAL A 46 -3.48 5.83 -10.24
N GLY A 47 -2.20 5.48 -10.15
CA GLY A 47 -1.77 4.19 -9.61
C GLY A 47 -0.40 4.27 -8.95
N LEU A 48 -0.13 3.32 -8.08
CA LEU A 48 1.12 3.15 -7.35
C LEU A 48 1.73 1.79 -7.67
N LEU A 49 3.00 1.78 -8.06
CA LEU A 49 3.81 0.58 -8.26
C LEU A 49 4.92 0.55 -7.22
N THR A 50 4.99 -0.51 -6.43
CA THR A 50 6.02 -0.71 -5.41
C THR A 50 6.86 -1.93 -5.74
N TYR A 51 8.19 -1.78 -5.67
CA TYR A 51 9.13 -2.89 -5.61
C TYR A 51 9.82 -2.91 -4.26
N ARG A 52 9.67 -4.02 -3.53
CA ARG A 52 10.39 -4.29 -2.29
C ARG A 52 11.48 -5.32 -2.53
N TYR A 53 12.68 -4.98 -2.11
CA TYR A 53 13.85 -5.84 -2.26
C TYR A 53 14.05 -6.67 -0.98
N ILE A 54 14.55 -7.89 -1.13
CA ILE A 54 14.88 -8.75 0.02
C ILE A 54 16.06 -8.17 0.81
N ASP A 55 16.98 -7.48 0.13
CA ASP A 55 18.09 -6.80 0.78
C ASP A 55 17.59 -5.64 1.65
N PRO A 56 17.72 -5.74 2.99
CA PRO A 56 17.19 -4.73 3.92
C PRO A 56 17.93 -3.39 3.86
N ALA A 57 19.12 -3.34 3.24
CA ALA A 57 19.85 -2.10 3.03
C ALA A 57 19.32 -1.32 1.82
N LYS A 58 18.52 -1.95 0.96
CA LYS A 58 18.08 -1.37 -0.29
C LYS A 58 16.70 -0.70 -0.13
N PRO A 59 16.55 0.59 -0.48
CA PRO A 59 15.25 1.26 -0.45
C PRO A 59 14.25 0.60 -1.40
N ASP A 60 12.99 0.58 -0.98
CA ASP A 60 11.88 0.32 -1.89
C ASP A 60 11.91 1.30 -3.08
N ALA A 61 11.56 0.79 -4.25
CA ALA A 61 11.37 1.61 -5.43
C ALA A 61 9.86 1.75 -5.68
N SER A 62 9.31 2.90 -5.29
CA SER A 62 7.89 3.23 -5.43
C SER A 62 7.67 4.28 -6.50
N PHE A 63 6.69 4.08 -7.37
CA PHE A 63 6.38 4.94 -8.51
C PHE A 63 4.89 5.27 -8.52
N LEU A 64 4.57 6.56 -8.45
CA LEU A 64 3.22 7.10 -8.56
C LEU A 64 3.00 7.64 -9.97
N TYR A 65 1.98 7.15 -10.67
CA TYR A 65 1.56 7.71 -11.95
C TYR A 65 0.42 8.70 -11.77
N LEU A 66 0.57 9.90 -12.33
CA LEU A 66 -0.42 10.97 -12.30
C LEU A 66 -0.90 11.26 -13.74
N PRO A 67 -2.07 10.75 -14.16
CA PRO A 67 -2.58 10.87 -15.54
C PRO A 67 -2.77 12.32 -15.99
N VAL A 68 -3.27 13.19 -15.09
CA VAL A 68 -3.47 14.63 -15.36
C VAL A 68 -2.15 15.30 -15.78
N LEU A 69 -1.03 14.84 -15.23
CA LEU A 69 0.30 15.35 -15.57
C LEU A 69 1.01 14.49 -16.63
N ARG A 70 0.45 13.32 -16.97
CA ARG A 70 1.07 12.26 -17.78
C ARG A 70 2.50 11.95 -17.33
N ARG A 71 2.71 11.89 -16.02
CA ARG A 71 4.04 11.75 -15.41
C ARG A 71 4.06 10.64 -14.37
N VAL A 72 5.17 9.90 -14.38
CA VAL A 72 5.53 8.98 -13.31
C VAL A 72 6.51 9.69 -12.40
N ARG A 73 6.21 9.71 -11.09
CA ARG A 73 7.07 10.25 -10.05
C ARG A 73 7.57 9.10 -9.18
N ARG A 74 8.87 9.03 -8.96
CA ARG A 74 9.43 8.14 -7.92
C ARG A 74 9.21 8.77 -6.55
N LEU A 75 8.69 8.01 -5.61
CA LEU A 75 8.59 8.40 -4.20
C LEU A 75 9.91 8.08 -3.50
N SER A 76 10.36 8.97 -2.62
CA SER A 76 11.41 8.61 -1.66
C SER A 76 10.85 7.63 -0.63
N THR A 77 11.70 6.94 0.11
CA THR A 77 11.21 6.00 1.12
C THR A 77 10.47 6.70 2.25
N ALA A 78 10.92 7.89 2.68
CA ALA A 78 10.21 8.66 3.68
C ALA A 78 8.84 9.16 3.18
N GLN A 79 8.69 9.47 1.88
CA GLN A 79 7.41 9.91 1.30
C GLN A 79 6.33 8.83 1.28
N ARG A 80 6.66 7.58 1.62
CA ARG A 80 5.65 6.53 1.79
C ARG A 80 4.82 6.68 3.07
N SER A 81 5.24 7.52 4.01
CA SER A 81 4.41 7.89 5.17
C SER A 81 3.51 9.10 4.92
N ASP A 82 3.57 9.68 3.73
CA ASP A 82 2.69 10.80 3.41
C ASP A 82 1.33 10.27 2.94
N ALA A 83 0.26 10.95 3.36
CA ALA A 83 -1.07 10.63 2.88
C ALA A 83 -1.13 10.79 1.35
N ILE A 84 -1.79 9.86 0.66
CA ILE A 84 -1.87 9.87 -0.79
C ILE A 84 -3.30 10.13 -1.26
N LEU A 85 -3.44 10.73 -2.45
CA LEU A 85 -4.69 10.75 -3.22
C LEU A 85 -5.86 11.46 -2.53
N GLY A 86 -5.59 12.41 -1.63
CA GLY A 86 -6.62 13.11 -0.87
C GLY A 86 -7.28 12.25 0.21
N THR A 87 -6.72 11.08 0.50
CA THR A 87 -7.13 10.20 1.60
C THR A 87 -6.28 10.45 2.84
N ASP A 88 -6.69 9.89 3.97
CA ASP A 88 -5.90 9.85 5.20
C ASP A 88 -4.84 8.74 5.16
N ALA A 89 -4.95 7.81 4.22
CA ALA A 89 -4.11 6.63 4.11
C ALA A 89 -2.73 6.96 3.51
N ASP A 90 -1.69 6.38 4.09
CA ASP A 90 -0.33 6.40 3.58
C ASP A 90 0.11 5.01 3.10
N PRO A 91 0.96 4.92 2.07
CA PRO A 91 1.45 3.64 1.54
C PRO A 91 2.15 2.71 2.55
N ASP A 92 2.68 3.23 3.66
CA ASP A 92 3.32 2.40 4.68
C ASP A 92 2.30 1.75 5.63
N SER A 93 1.05 2.20 5.66
CA SER A 93 -0.03 1.61 6.46
C SER A 93 -0.86 0.56 5.69
N PHE A 94 -0.70 0.47 4.37
CA PHE A 94 -1.42 -0.51 3.55
C PHE A 94 -1.27 -1.95 4.09
N TRP A 95 -2.37 -2.69 4.09
CA TRP A 95 -2.44 -4.06 4.62
C TRP A 95 -1.99 -4.15 6.09
N GLY A 96 -2.25 -3.08 6.85
CA GLY A 96 -1.97 -2.95 8.27
C GLY A 96 -0.55 -2.48 8.60
N TYR A 97 0.47 -2.91 7.85
CA TYR A 97 1.80 -2.31 7.86
C TYR A 97 2.62 -2.77 6.65
N ALA A 98 2.72 -1.89 5.66
CA ALA A 98 3.58 -2.04 4.49
C ALA A 98 4.88 -1.23 4.60
N GLY A 99 5.25 -0.69 5.75
CA GLY A 99 6.52 0.02 5.95
C GLY A 99 7.76 -0.89 5.90
N HIS A 100 8.94 -0.29 5.68
CA HIS A 100 10.18 -1.06 5.57
C HIS A 100 10.71 -1.47 6.96
N ILE A 101 10.55 -2.75 7.31
CA ILE A 101 10.84 -3.31 8.65
C ILE A 101 12.25 -2.95 9.15
N ALA A 102 13.29 -3.05 8.31
CA ALA A 102 14.66 -2.81 8.76
C ALA A 102 14.98 -1.34 9.10
N TRP A 103 14.09 -0.42 8.73
CA TRP A 103 14.29 1.02 8.85
C TRP A 103 13.53 1.61 10.04
N MET A 104 12.93 0.75 10.84
CA MET A 104 12.35 1.08 12.12
C MET A 104 13.25 0.57 13.25
N ALA A 105 13.21 1.27 14.38
CA ALA A 105 13.60 0.75 15.68
C ALA A 105 12.33 0.19 16.35
N TRP A 106 12.34 -1.11 16.63
CA TRP A 106 11.20 -1.83 17.18
C TRP A 106 11.33 -2.06 18.67
N ARG A 107 10.22 -1.97 19.40
CA ARG A 107 10.11 -2.32 20.81
C ARG A 107 8.83 -3.11 21.07
N PHE A 108 8.96 -4.29 21.64
CA PHE A 108 7.82 -5.05 22.13
C PHE A 108 7.26 -4.40 23.39
N LEU A 109 5.96 -4.08 23.39
CA LEU A 109 5.29 -3.44 24.51
C LEU A 109 4.50 -4.43 25.38
N GLY A 110 4.16 -5.61 24.84
CA GLY A 110 3.48 -6.65 25.57
C GLY A 110 2.35 -7.28 24.77
N GLU A 111 1.42 -7.89 25.49
CA GLU A 111 0.23 -8.51 24.93
C GLU A 111 -1.02 -7.83 25.49
N LYS A 112 -2.09 -7.79 24.70
CA LYS A 112 -3.37 -7.24 25.11
C LYS A 112 -4.52 -8.06 24.53
N GLU A 113 -5.68 -8.00 25.18
CA GLU A 113 -6.95 -8.40 24.58
C GLU A 113 -7.60 -7.17 23.93
N MET A 114 -7.95 -7.28 22.65
CA MET A 114 -8.62 -6.23 21.88
C MET A 114 -9.75 -6.84 21.06
N LEU A 115 -10.69 -6.02 20.62
CA LEU A 115 -11.64 -6.45 19.59
C LEU A 115 -10.93 -6.48 18.25
N GLY A 116 -11.43 -7.25 17.29
CA GLY A 116 -10.98 -7.27 15.90
C GLY A 116 -11.94 -8.12 15.08
N VAL A 117 -11.92 -7.98 13.76
CA VAL A 117 -12.73 -8.81 12.86
C VAL A 117 -11.80 -9.81 12.16
N MET A 118 -12.08 -11.10 12.33
CA MET A 118 -11.37 -12.20 11.64
C MET A 118 -12.33 -13.15 10.92
N HIS A 119 -13.57 -13.24 11.43
CA HIS A 119 -14.63 -14.10 10.91
C HIS A 119 -15.85 -13.25 10.57
N GLY A 120 -15.64 -12.18 9.81
CA GLY A 120 -16.76 -11.32 9.37
C GLY A 120 -17.84 -12.13 8.64
N GLU A 121 -19.06 -11.63 8.63
CA GLU A 121 -20.24 -12.25 8.02
C GLU A 121 -20.71 -11.47 6.77
N HIS A 122 -20.29 -10.20 6.62
CA HIS A 122 -20.73 -9.34 5.53
C HIS A 122 -19.67 -9.24 4.43
N TYR A 123 -20.04 -9.68 3.22
CA TYR A 123 -19.19 -9.58 2.03
C TYR A 123 -20.07 -9.29 0.80
N PRO A 124 -20.11 -8.04 0.28
CA PRO A 124 -19.26 -6.90 0.67
C PRO A 124 -19.55 -6.39 2.09
N ILE A 125 -18.55 -5.76 2.69
CA ILE A 125 -18.64 -5.18 4.03
C ILE A 125 -19.69 -4.06 4.09
N GLN A 126 -20.27 -3.87 5.28
CA GLN A 126 -21.29 -2.86 5.53
C GLN A 126 -20.78 -1.81 6.51
N GLN A 127 -21.23 -0.56 6.34
CA GLN A 127 -21.04 0.48 7.34
C GLN A 127 -22.04 0.31 8.49
N CYS A 128 -21.64 0.63 9.72
CA CYS A 128 -22.55 0.65 10.86
C CYS A 128 -23.64 1.71 10.68
N PRO A 129 -24.88 1.47 11.14
CA PRO A 129 -25.91 2.50 11.10
C PRO A 129 -25.64 3.62 12.13
N GLY A 130 -26.14 4.82 11.85
CA GLY A 130 -26.15 5.93 12.81
C GLY A 130 -24.78 6.61 12.97
N ALA A 131 -24.44 7.01 14.19
CA ALA A 131 -23.24 7.81 14.47
C ALA A 131 -21.91 7.05 14.30
N ALA A 132 -21.95 5.76 13.98
CA ALA A 132 -20.78 4.92 13.76
C ALA A 132 -20.62 4.53 12.28
N ASP A 133 -21.25 5.24 11.36
CA ASP A 133 -21.22 4.96 9.90
C ASP A 133 -19.83 5.02 9.26
N PHE A 134 -18.83 5.51 9.98
CA PHE A 134 -17.42 5.39 9.59
C PHE A 134 -16.80 4.00 9.85
N MET A 135 -17.44 3.12 10.63
CA MET A 135 -16.93 1.80 11.03
C MET A 135 -17.55 0.63 10.27
N PHE A 136 -16.84 -0.50 10.27
CA PHE A 136 -17.36 -1.79 9.81
C PHE A 136 -18.46 -2.34 10.73
N CYS A 137 -19.59 -2.69 10.13
CA CYS A 137 -20.70 -3.40 10.78
C CYS A 137 -20.52 -4.89 10.59
N ASP A 138 -19.63 -5.49 11.38
CA ASP A 138 -19.33 -6.91 11.27
C ASP A 138 -19.12 -7.57 12.64
N ALA A 139 -18.78 -8.86 12.64
CA ALA A 139 -18.58 -9.68 13.82
C ALA A 139 -17.26 -9.33 14.54
N TRP A 140 -17.34 -8.33 15.43
CA TRP A 140 -16.24 -7.97 16.33
C TRP A 140 -16.04 -9.03 17.41
N GLU A 141 -14.85 -9.62 17.46
CA GLU A 141 -14.50 -10.68 18.39
C GLU A 141 -13.27 -10.33 19.22
N LYS A 142 -13.16 -10.96 20.40
CA LYS A 142 -12.00 -10.77 21.28
C LYS A 142 -10.78 -11.50 20.73
N ARG A 143 -9.72 -10.76 20.48
CA ARG A 143 -8.44 -11.22 19.97
C ARG A 143 -7.33 -10.96 20.99
N ARG A 144 -6.40 -11.91 21.12
CA ARG A 144 -5.13 -11.64 21.82
C ARG A 144 -4.13 -11.15 20.80
N VAL A 145 -3.53 -9.99 21.05
CA VAL A 145 -2.60 -9.32 20.14
C VAL A 145 -1.25 -9.09 20.79
N TYR A 146 -0.19 -9.08 19.99
CA TYR A 146 1.09 -8.48 20.34
C TYR A 146 1.03 -6.97 20.07
N VAL A 147 1.58 -6.19 20.99
CA VAL A 147 1.68 -4.73 20.86
C VAL A 147 3.13 -4.36 20.61
N ILE A 148 3.40 -3.73 19.46
CA ILE A 148 4.77 -3.42 19.03
C ILE A 148 4.87 -1.94 18.65
N GLU A 149 5.80 -1.22 19.26
CA GLU A 149 6.15 0.15 18.87
C GLU A 149 7.22 0.14 17.79
N GLY A 150 7.00 0.88 16.70
CA GLY A 150 7.97 1.19 15.66
C GLY A 150 8.29 2.68 15.60
N ARG A 151 9.58 3.02 15.61
CA ARG A 151 10.07 4.39 15.38
C ARG A 151 10.98 4.43 14.16
N SER A 152 10.66 5.28 13.19
CA SER A 152 11.47 5.38 11.98
C SER A 152 12.86 5.91 12.29
N ARG A 153 13.86 5.31 11.65
CA ARG A 153 15.25 5.78 11.68
C ARG A 153 15.49 6.91 10.68
N LEU A 154 14.50 7.21 9.82
CA LEU A 154 14.57 8.29 8.83
C LEU A 154 14.05 9.59 9.44
N SER A 155 14.85 10.65 9.39
CA SER A 155 14.46 11.95 9.93
C SER A 155 13.38 12.68 9.14
N GLN A 156 13.14 12.28 7.87
CA GLN A 156 12.07 12.85 7.04
C GLN A 156 10.75 12.08 7.13
N TYR A 157 10.67 11.05 7.99
CA TYR A 157 9.44 10.29 8.17
C TYR A 157 8.36 11.17 8.83
N ALA A 158 7.14 11.14 8.32
CA ALA A 158 6.08 12.05 8.76
C ALA A 158 5.70 11.81 10.24
N TYR A 159 5.71 10.55 10.67
CA TYR A 159 5.20 10.13 11.97
C TYR A 159 6.29 9.97 13.04
N GLY A 160 5.95 10.25 14.30
CA GLY A 160 6.87 10.11 15.43
C GLY A 160 7.01 8.67 15.93
N LYS A 161 5.92 7.91 15.93
CA LYS A 161 5.91 6.45 16.16
C LYS A 161 4.63 5.81 15.61
N ARG A 162 4.69 4.49 15.42
CA ARG A 162 3.55 3.61 15.11
C ARG A 162 3.44 2.55 16.20
N ILE A 163 2.23 2.16 16.58
CA ILE A 163 1.95 1.02 17.46
C ILE A 163 1.14 0.01 16.66
N LEU A 164 1.74 -1.14 16.37
CA LEU A 164 1.09 -2.23 15.66
C LEU A 164 0.45 -3.20 16.65
N TYR A 165 -0.77 -3.62 16.35
CA TYR A 165 -1.51 -4.63 17.10
C TYR A 165 -1.67 -5.88 16.25
N ILE A 166 -0.80 -6.86 16.48
CA ILE A 166 -0.68 -8.06 15.64
C ILE A 166 -1.43 -9.22 16.29
N ASP A 167 -2.40 -9.81 15.60
CA ASP A 167 -3.14 -10.98 16.08
C ASP A 167 -2.21 -12.16 16.32
N LYS A 168 -2.35 -12.82 17.47
CA LYS A 168 -1.47 -13.92 17.88
C LYS A 168 -1.73 -15.25 17.16
N GLN A 169 -2.87 -15.39 16.49
CA GLN A 169 -3.25 -16.63 15.79
C GLN A 169 -3.00 -16.48 14.29
N ALA A 170 -3.52 -15.41 13.69
CA ALA A 170 -3.46 -15.15 12.26
C ALA A 170 -2.21 -14.38 11.82
N TRP A 171 -1.47 -13.74 12.75
CA TRP A 171 -0.27 -12.94 12.47
C TRP A 171 -0.50 -11.75 11.52
N VAL A 172 -1.75 -11.27 11.45
CA VAL A 172 -2.13 -10.06 10.72
C VAL A 172 -2.21 -8.86 11.67
N VAL A 173 -2.00 -7.66 11.13
CA VAL A 173 -2.15 -6.42 11.89
C VAL A 173 -3.63 -6.05 11.88
N THR A 174 -4.23 -5.91 13.06
CA THR A 174 -5.65 -5.56 13.20
C THR A 174 -5.86 -4.06 13.35
N TYR A 175 -4.90 -3.40 14.01
CA TYR A 175 -4.88 -1.97 14.20
C TYR A 175 -3.45 -1.45 14.07
N GLU A 176 -3.36 -0.19 13.68
CA GLU A 176 -2.17 0.61 13.87
C GLU A 176 -2.53 1.98 14.44
N ASP A 177 -1.96 2.32 15.59
CA ASP A 177 -2.02 3.69 16.11
C ASP A 177 -0.78 4.47 15.65
N ILE A 178 -1.00 5.60 15.00
CA ILE A 178 0.04 6.45 14.43
C ILE A 178 0.07 7.77 15.20
N TYR A 179 1.24 8.09 15.76
CA TYR A 179 1.44 9.28 16.56
C TYR A 179 2.28 10.30 15.81
N ASP A 180 1.97 11.58 16.01
CA ASP A 180 2.76 12.69 15.48
C ASP A 180 4.11 12.85 16.21
N GLN A 181 4.88 13.85 15.81
CA GLN A 181 6.19 14.16 16.40
C GLN A 181 6.10 14.73 17.84
N ALA A 182 4.95 15.28 18.22
CA ALA A 182 4.69 15.75 19.59
C ALA A 182 4.30 14.60 20.54
N GLY A 183 3.94 13.44 19.98
CA GLY A 183 3.54 12.25 20.73
C GLY A 183 2.02 12.13 20.93
N GLU A 184 1.23 12.96 20.24
CA GLU A 184 -0.23 12.89 20.23
C GLU A 184 -0.71 11.88 19.20
N LEU A 185 -1.86 11.23 19.48
CA LEU A 185 -2.48 10.31 18.53
C LEU A 185 -2.92 11.12 17.31
N TRP A 186 -2.47 10.71 16.13
CA TRP A 186 -2.82 11.37 14.89
C TRP A 186 -3.75 10.51 14.07
N LYS A 187 -3.36 9.27 13.75
CA LYS A 187 -4.16 8.40 12.90
C LYS A 187 -4.35 7.02 13.51
N VAL A 188 -5.46 6.37 13.16
CA VAL A 188 -5.74 4.98 13.50
C VAL A 188 -6.10 4.23 12.23
N TRP A 189 -5.34 3.19 11.91
CA TRP A 189 -5.66 2.23 10.86
C TRP A 189 -6.37 1.03 11.47
N ILE A 190 -7.42 0.53 10.81
CA ILE A 190 -8.20 -0.63 11.24
C ILE A 190 -8.45 -1.53 10.03
N ASP A 191 -8.17 -2.82 10.20
CA ASP A 191 -8.37 -3.84 9.18
C ASP A 191 -9.53 -4.79 9.52
N ASP A 192 -10.33 -5.11 8.50
CA ASP A 192 -11.35 -6.15 8.53
C ASP A 192 -10.84 -7.39 7.79
N HIS A 193 -10.51 -8.44 8.55
CA HIS A 193 -10.06 -9.71 8.01
C HIS A 193 -11.22 -10.70 7.96
N GLN A 194 -11.26 -11.51 6.90
CA GLN A 194 -12.28 -12.53 6.72
C GLN A 194 -11.64 -13.84 6.24
N PHE A 195 -11.22 -14.67 7.21
CA PHE A 195 -10.65 -15.99 6.95
C PHE A 195 -11.75 -16.98 6.57
N ARG A 196 -11.69 -17.49 5.33
CA ARG A 196 -12.67 -18.45 4.78
C ARG A 196 -12.14 -19.13 3.52
N ASP A 197 -12.81 -20.18 3.04
CA ASP A 197 -12.41 -20.95 1.85
C ASP A 197 -12.94 -20.37 0.52
N ARG A 198 -13.86 -19.41 0.56
CA ARG A 198 -14.46 -18.77 -0.62
C ARG A 198 -14.99 -17.39 -0.27
N ALA A 199 -15.00 -16.44 -1.22
CA ALA A 199 -15.45 -15.07 -0.94
C ALA A 199 -16.92 -15.01 -0.47
N PHE A 200 -17.81 -15.69 -1.20
CA PHE A 200 -19.26 -15.77 -0.96
C PHE A 200 -19.82 -17.07 -1.57
N PRO A 201 -21.06 -17.49 -1.25
CA PRO A 201 -21.67 -18.68 -1.85
C PRO A 201 -21.66 -18.63 -3.38
N GLY A 202 -21.03 -19.62 -4.02
CA GLY A 202 -20.89 -19.71 -5.48
C GLY A 202 -19.59 -19.12 -6.05
N ALA A 203 -18.77 -18.45 -5.24
CA ALA A 203 -17.44 -17.98 -5.63
C ALA A 203 -16.42 -19.13 -5.74
N THR A 204 -15.20 -18.81 -6.21
CA THR A 204 -14.11 -19.80 -6.28
C THR A 204 -13.80 -20.31 -4.87
N THR A 205 -13.77 -21.63 -4.72
CA THR A 205 -13.37 -22.29 -3.46
C THR A 205 -11.88 -22.64 -3.50
N TYR A 206 -11.18 -22.31 -2.43
CA TYR A 206 -9.76 -22.57 -2.22
C TYR A 206 -9.57 -23.79 -1.29
N PRO A 207 -8.47 -24.56 -1.45
CA PRO A 207 -8.23 -25.74 -0.60
C PRO A 207 -8.00 -25.42 0.88
N GLU A 208 -7.49 -24.22 1.16
CA GLU A 208 -7.18 -23.69 2.48
C GLU A 208 -7.85 -22.33 2.62
N GLU A 209 -8.19 -21.98 3.86
CA GLU A 209 -8.72 -20.65 4.15
C GLU A 209 -7.74 -19.57 3.67
N GLN A 210 -8.30 -18.52 3.08
CA GLN A 210 -7.60 -17.33 2.66
C GLN A 210 -8.14 -16.15 3.46
N ASP A 211 -7.30 -15.15 3.67
CA ASP A 211 -7.76 -13.87 4.20
C ASP A 211 -8.39 -13.06 3.07
N PHE A 212 -9.71 -13.10 2.98
CA PHE A 212 -10.48 -12.21 2.11
C PHE A 212 -10.56 -10.83 2.75
N TYR A 213 -9.43 -10.14 2.83
CA TYR A 213 -9.28 -8.81 3.41
C TYR A 213 -10.39 -7.88 2.92
N ALA A 214 -11.32 -7.54 3.80
CA ALA A 214 -12.65 -7.10 3.42
C ALA A 214 -12.82 -5.58 3.52
N GLY A 215 -11.93 -4.92 4.26
CA GLY A 215 -11.95 -3.48 4.40
C GLY A 215 -10.74 -2.94 5.12
N LEU A 216 -10.45 -1.68 4.81
CA LEU A 216 -9.54 -0.85 5.59
C LEU A 216 -10.20 0.47 5.93
N LEU A 217 -9.86 0.98 7.11
CA LEU A 217 -10.33 2.24 7.63
C LEU A 217 -9.14 2.99 8.21
N MET A 218 -8.93 4.21 7.73
CA MET A 218 -7.98 5.14 8.33
C MET A 218 -8.75 6.33 8.92
N LEU A 219 -8.58 6.56 10.20
CA LEU A 219 -9.15 7.68 10.94
C LEU A 219 -8.07 8.73 11.19
N ASP A 220 -8.29 9.97 10.79
CA ASP A 220 -7.49 11.11 11.24
C ASP A 220 -8.18 11.74 12.46
N MET A 221 -7.58 11.49 13.64
CA MET A 221 -8.11 11.93 14.93
C MET A 221 -7.94 13.43 15.18
N GLN A 222 -7.07 14.10 14.41
CA GLN A 222 -6.81 15.53 14.55
C GLN A 222 -7.70 16.36 13.63
N LEU A 223 -8.09 15.80 12.48
CA LEU A 223 -9.00 16.42 11.52
C LEU A 223 -10.43 15.89 11.58
N GLU A 224 -10.71 14.88 12.41
CA GLU A 224 -12.01 14.20 12.51
C GLU A 224 -12.52 13.71 11.15
N HIS A 225 -11.62 13.13 10.36
CA HIS A 225 -11.90 12.64 9.01
C HIS A 225 -11.59 11.14 8.91
N ALA A 226 -12.35 10.43 8.08
CA ALA A 226 -12.21 8.99 7.91
C ALA A 226 -12.13 8.62 6.44
N THR A 227 -11.14 7.82 6.09
CA THR A 227 -11.03 7.15 4.80
C THR A 227 -11.48 5.70 4.97
N TYR A 228 -12.64 5.37 4.41
CA TYR A 228 -13.21 4.03 4.40
C TYR A 228 -13.05 3.39 3.01
N VAL A 229 -12.44 2.21 2.93
CA VAL A 229 -12.24 1.50 1.66
C VAL A 229 -12.73 0.06 1.79
N PRO A 230 -13.88 -0.28 1.17
CA PRO A 230 -14.38 -1.64 1.13
C PRO A 230 -13.66 -2.48 0.07
N HIS A 231 -13.43 -3.74 0.41
CA HIS A 231 -12.87 -4.76 -0.46
C HIS A 231 -13.80 -5.98 -0.52
N PRO A 232 -14.29 -6.39 -1.70
CA PRO A 232 -14.20 -5.71 -2.99
C PRO A 232 -15.01 -4.41 -2.99
N GLY A 233 -14.74 -3.54 -3.96
CA GLY A 233 -15.54 -2.34 -4.16
C GLY A 233 -17.02 -2.69 -4.41
N ALA A 234 -17.92 -1.81 -3.96
CA ALA A 234 -19.35 -2.06 -3.95
C ALA A 234 -20.03 -2.12 -5.34
N ASP A 235 -19.34 -1.73 -6.43
CA ASP A 235 -19.95 -1.57 -7.76
C ASP A 235 -19.02 -2.09 -8.89
N PRO A 236 -19.49 -3.00 -9.77
CA PRO A 236 -20.78 -3.71 -9.70
C PRO A 236 -20.77 -4.80 -8.62
N PRO A 237 -21.90 -5.07 -7.95
CA PRO A 237 -21.96 -6.13 -6.94
C PRO A 237 -21.73 -7.52 -7.55
N GLY A 238 -21.17 -8.45 -6.77
CA GLY A 238 -21.10 -9.87 -7.11
C GLY A 238 -19.91 -10.31 -7.98
N HIS A 239 -18.92 -9.45 -8.21
CA HIS A 239 -17.65 -9.86 -8.81
C HIS A 239 -16.69 -10.40 -7.75
N GLU A 240 -15.93 -11.43 -8.11
CA GLU A 240 -14.85 -11.94 -7.27
C GLU A 240 -13.66 -10.96 -7.38
N GLY A 241 -13.43 -10.17 -6.33
CA GLY A 241 -12.33 -9.20 -6.29
C GLY A 241 -11.00 -9.76 -5.76
N TRP A 242 -11.04 -10.90 -5.05
CA TRP A 242 -9.87 -11.55 -4.48
C TRP A 242 -9.50 -12.82 -5.23
N HIS A 243 -8.25 -12.91 -5.66
CA HIS A 243 -7.70 -14.06 -6.36
C HIS A 243 -6.36 -14.48 -5.77
N PHE A 244 -6.32 -15.68 -5.18
CA PHE A 244 -5.10 -16.19 -4.54
C PHE A 244 -4.40 -17.21 -5.44
N ASN A 245 -3.11 -16.99 -5.72
CA ASN A 245 -2.27 -17.93 -6.51
C ASN A 245 -2.83 -18.29 -7.90
N ARG A 246 -3.57 -17.38 -8.54
CA ARG A 246 -4.22 -17.63 -9.84
C ARG A 246 -3.41 -17.17 -11.05
N GLY A 247 -2.34 -16.39 -10.85
CA GLY A 247 -1.47 -15.93 -11.93
C GLY A 247 -2.27 -15.30 -13.09
N PRO A 248 -2.12 -15.75 -14.35
CA PRO A 248 -2.88 -15.27 -15.51
C PRO A 248 -4.41 -15.38 -15.41
N ASN A 249 -4.93 -16.17 -14.46
CA ASN A 249 -6.36 -16.37 -14.22
C ASN A 249 -6.94 -15.39 -13.19
N ALA A 250 -6.11 -14.54 -12.55
CA ALA A 250 -6.55 -13.48 -11.63
C ALA A 250 -7.06 -12.23 -12.39
N ARG A 251 -8.03 -12.41 -13.28
CA ARG A 251 -8.43 -11.37 -14.25
C ARG A 251 -9.52 -10.49 -13.69
N THR A 252 -9.34 -9.18 -13.84
CA THR A 252 -10.33 -8.15 -13.56
C THR A 252 -10.41 -7.18 -14.73
N ASP A 253 -11.42 -6.29 -14.75
CA ASP A 253 -11.53 -5.24 -15.76
C ASP A 253 -10.29 -4.33 -15.81
N ALA A 254 -9.69 -4.08 -14.64
CA ALA A 254 -8.45 -3.30 -14.50
C ALA A 254 -7.17 -4.12 -14.74
N SER A 255 -7.25 -5.45 -14.76
CA SER A 255 -6.12 -6.37 -14.94
C SER A 255 -6.50 -7.56 -15.84
N PRO A 256 -6.75 -7.33 -17.15
CA PRO A 256 -7.27 -8.36 -18.05
C PRO A 256 -6.27 -9.52 -18.30
N SER A 257 -4.98 -9.28 -18.06
CA SER A 257 -3.91 -10.26 -18.19
C SER A 257 -3.72 -11.15 -16.96
N GLY A 258 -4.46 -10.92 -15.87
CA GLY A 258 -4.32 -11.67 -14.62
C GLY A 258 -3.41 -10.98 -13.62
N SER A 259 -2.59 -11.75 -12.90
CA SER A 259 -1.45 -11.32 -12.08
C SER A 259 -0.16 -11.98 -12.59
N ILE A 260 0.55 -11.30 -13.50
CA ILE A 260 1.77 -11.81 -14.15
C ILE A 260 2.94 -10.82 -14.01
N PRO A 261 4.21 -11.27 -14.07
CA PRO A 261 5.37 -10.41 -13.84
C PRO A 261 5.42 -9.13 -14.70
N GLU A 262 4.96 -9.21 -15.95
CA GLU A 262 5.00 -8.12 -16.93
C GLU A 262 4.14 -6.91 -16.49
N MET A 263 3.15 -7.16 -15.64
CA MET A 263 2.25 -6.13 -15.12
C MET A 263 2.89 -5.24 -14.08
N PHE A 264 3.90 -5.75 -13.39
CA PHE A 264 4.62 -4.99 -12.37
C PHE A 264 5.74 -4.19 -13.03
N SER A 265 5.37 -3.33 -13.98
CA SER A 265 6.28 -2.48 -14.76
C SER A 265 5.74 -1.05 -14.84
N ILE A 266 6.65 -0.07 -14.95
CA ILE A 266 6.28 1.33 -15.14
C ILE A 266 5.45 1.50 -16.42
N ALA A 267 5.75 0.72 -17.48
CA ALA A 267 4.97 0.74 -18.71
C ALA A 267 3.52 0.29 -18.48
N SER A 268 3.31 -0.80 -17.73
CA SER A 268 1.97 -1.26 -17.37
C SER A 268 1.24 -0.26 -16.46
N LEU A 269 1.96 0.37 -15.52
CA LEU A 269 1.43 1.44 -14.67
C LEU A 269 0.86 2.60 -15.48
N VAL A 270 1.60 3.06 -16.49
CA VAL A 270 1.13 4.14 -17.38
C VAL A 270 -0.02 3.65 -18.26
N ALA A 271 0.05 2.43 -18.79
CA ALA A 271 -0.96 1.89 -19.69
C ALA A 271 -2.34 1.71 -19.02
N ARG A 272 -2.37 1.27 -17.77
CA ARG A 272 -3.61 1.09 -16.98
C ARG A 272 -4.26 2.40 -16.57
N GLY A 273 -3.48 3.48 -16.51
CA GLY A 273 -3.97 4.79 -16.09
C GLY A 273 -4.53 5.65 -17.23
N ASN A 274 -4.59 5.13 -18.46
CA ASN A 274 -5.19 5.79 -19.63
C ASN A 274 -6.53 5.13 -19.97
#